data_AF-A0A2K1R6V8-F1
#
_entry.id   AF-A0A2K1R6V8-F1
#
_cell.length_a   1.000
_cell.length_b   1.000
_cell.length_c   1.000
_cell.angle_alpha   90.00
_cell.angle_beta   90.00
_cell.angle_gamma   90.00
#
_symmetry.space_group_name_H-M   'P 1'
#
loop_
_entity.id
_entity.type
_entity.pdbx_description
1 polymer ?
#
loop_
_entity_poly.entity_id
_entity_poly.type
_entity_poly.pdbx_seq_one_letter_code
_entity_poly.pdbx_strand_id
1 'polypeptide(L)'
;MNNFSFARPSSLSMLQAFFFNVSGIYTPDFPDTPPVKFDYTNVINAVNPSLLITPKSTSVKVLKYNATVEMVLQNTALLGVENHPIHLHGFNFHVLAQGFGNYDPVNDPKKFNLINPLSRNTINVPVGGWGVIRFTANNPGVWFIHCHLEAHLPMGLATAFVVENGPTPESTLPPPPVDLPQC
;
A
#
# COMPACT_ATOMS: atom_id res chain seq x y z
N MET A 1 0.79 -2.66 -7.20
CA MET A 1 1.92 -2.13 -6.40
C MET A 1 2.99 -3.22 -6.27
N ASN A 2 4.29 -2.89 -6.17
CA ASN A 2 5.41 -3.86 -6.14
C ASN A 2 5.36 -4.98 -7.19
N ASN A 3 4.99 -4.65 -8.43
CA ASN A 3 4.84 -5.58 -9.55
C ASN A 3 3.71 -6.62 -9.42
N PHE A 4 2.66 -6.32 -8.65
CA PHE A 4 1.41 -7.07 -8.61
C PHE A 4 0.21 -6.15 -8.83
N SER A 5 -0.78 -6.61 -9.59
CA SER A 5 -2.09 -5.97 -9.69
C SER A 5 -3.05 -6.60 -8.68
N PHE A 6 -3.64 -5.80 -7.80
CA PHE A 6 -4.60 -6.29 -6.83
C PHE A 6 -5.83 -6.87 -7.52
N ALA A 7 -6.17 -8.12 -7.18
CA ALA A 7 -7.41 -8.76 -7.54
C ALA A 7 -8.42 -8.63 -6.40
N ARG A 8 -9.65 -8.21 -6.70
CA ARG A 8 -10.71 -8.16 -5.69
C ARG A 8 -11.18 -9.59 -5.39
N PRO A 9 -11.30 -9.99 -4.11
CA PRO A 9 -11.93 -11.26 -3.77
C PRO A 9 -13.41 -11.25 -4.15
N SER A 10 -13.95 -12.41 -4.52
CA SER A 10 -15.32 -12.57 -5.01
C SER A 10 -16.24 -13.34 -4.08
N SER A 11 -15.71 -14.10 -3.11
CA SER A 11 -16.50 -14.98 -2.25
C SER A 11 -16.67 -14.47 -0.82
N LEU A 12 -15.69 -13.74 -0.29
CA LEU A 12 -15.71 -13.20 1.06
C LEU A 12 -14.84 -11.94 1.12
N SER A 13 -15.23 -10.94 1.91
CA SER A 13 -14.35 -9.80 2.15
C SER A 13 -13.08 -10.22 2.90
N MET A 14 -11.96 -9.54 2.66
CA MET A 14 -10.71 -9.82 3.37
C MET A 14 -10.85 -9.57 4.88
N LEU A 15 -11.69 -8.60 5.30
CA LEU A 15 -11.93 -8.32 6.71
C LEU A 15 -12.69 -9.46 7.40
N GLN A 16 -13.71 -10.02 6.76
CA GLN A 16 -14.39 -11.22 7.27
C GLN A 16 -13.46 -12.43 7.27
N ALA A 17 -12.63 -12.58 6.24
CA ALA A 17 -11.65 -13.67 6.18
C ALA A 17 -10.64 -13.59 7.33
N PHE A 18 -10.16 -12.39 7.66
CA PHE A 18 -9.33 -12.14 8.83
C PHE A 18 -10.07 -12.43 10.13
N PHE A 19 -11.28 -11.89 10.32
CA PHE A 19 -12.05 -12.05 11.55
C PHE A 19 -12.42 -13.52 11.85
N PHE A 20 -12.91 -14.26 10.84
CA PHE A 20 -13.32 -15.65 10.98
C PHE A 20 -12.19 -16.66 10.71
N ASN A 21 -10.95 -16.20 10.50
CA ASN A 21 -9.79 -17.03 10.19
C ASN A 21 -10.01 -17.97 8.98
N VAL A 22 -10.58 -17.42 7.90
CA VAL A 22 -10.85 -18.15 6.65
C VAL A 22 -9.66 -18.04 5.71
N SER A 23 -9.07 -19.18 5.35
CA SER A 23 -7.98 -19.26 4.37
C SER A 23 -8.47 -19.15 2.92
N GLY A 24 -7.57 -18.76 2.01
CA GLY A 24 -7.81 -18.80 0.55
C GLY A 24 -8.44 -17.54 -0.05
N ILE A 25 -8.79 -16.54 0.77
CA ILE A 25 -9.30 -15.24 0.31
C ILE A 25 -8.17 -14.29 -0.08
N TYR A 26 -7.08 -14.32 0.69
CA TYR A 26 -5.85 -13.58 0.43
C TYR A 26 -4.63 -14.38 0.87
N THR A 27 -3.44 -13.96 0.43
CA THR A 27 -2.15 -14.53 0.85
C THR A 27 -1.29 -13.46 1.56
N PRO A 28 -0.60 -13.79 2.67
CA PRO A 28 0.21 -12.83 3.43
C PRO A 28 1.63 -12.68 2.85
N ASP A 29 1.78 -12.69 1.53
CA ASP A 29 3.06 -12.77 0.81
C ASP A 29 3.41 -11.50 0.03
N PHE A 30 2.78 -10.36 0.35
CA PHE A 30 3.06 -9.12 -0.34
C PHE A 30 4.52 -8.68 -0.06
N PRO A 31 5.34 -8.48 -1.10
CA PRO A 31 6.77 -8.30 -0.91
C PRO A 31 7.11 -6.92 -0.36
N ASP A 32 8.11 -6.84 0.51
CA ASP A 32 8.61 -5.58 1.08
C ASP A 32 9.28 -4.69 0.03
N THR A 33 9.87 -5.29 -1.00
CA THR A 33 10.49 -4.59 -2.12
C THR A 33 10.02 -5.19 -3.44
N PRO A 34 9.93 -4.41 -4.53
CA PRO A 34 9.57 -4.94 -5.84
C PRO A 34 10.53 -6.09 -6.24
N PRO A 35 10.00 -7.24 -6.72
CA PRO A 35 10.83 -8.37 -7.16
C PRO A 35 11.77 -8.04 -8.31
N VAL A 36 11.37 -7.08 -9.14
CA VAL A 36 12.18 -6.57 -10.26
C VAL A 36 12.52 -5.12 -9.97
N LYS A 37 13.83 -4.84 -9.83
CA LYS A 37 14.37 -3.49 -9.72
C LYS A 37 14.88 -3.02 -11.07
N PHE A 38 14.56 -1.80 -11.42
CA PHE A 38 15.00 -1.14 -12.64
C PHE A 38 15.10 0.36 -12.37
N ASP A 39 15.62 1.13 -13.32
CA ASP A 39 15.50 2.57 -13.26
C ASP A 39 14.03 2.97 -13.48
N TYR A 40 13.32 3.23 -12.39
CA TYR A 40 11.90 3.56 -12.40
C TYR A 40 11.61 4.85 -13.15
N THR A 41 12.61 5.70 -13.37
CA THR A 41 12.45 7.01 -14.01
C THR A 41 12.81 7.04 -15.49
N ASN A 42 13.46 5.99 -15.99
CA ASN A 42 13.86 5.93 -17.39
C ASN A 42 12.65 5.63 -18.28
N VAL A 43 12.25 6.65 -19.06
CA VAL A 43 11.11 6.58 -20.00
C VAL A 43 11.25 5.51 -21.08
N ILE A 44 12.48 5.06 -21.39
CA ILE A 44 12.71 3.97 -22.36
C ILE A 44 12.12 2.66 -21.83
N ASN A 45 11.98 2.48 -20.50
CA ASN A 45 11.36 1.29 -19.94
C ASN A 45 9.86 1.17 -20.27
N ALA A 46 9.20 2.25 -20.68
CA ALA A 46 7.80 2.23 -21.09
C ALA A 46 7.53 1.39 -22.36
N VAL A 47 8.56 1.08 -23.15
CA VAL A 47 8.43 0.18 -24.31
C VAL A 47 8.83 -1.27 -24.02
N ASN A 48 9.20 -1.61 -22.78
CA ASN A 48 9.58 -2.97 -22.38
C ASN A 48 8.35 -3.77 -21.92
N PRO A 49 7.83 -4.73 -22.71
CA PRO A 49 6.58 -5.43 -22.39
C PRO A 49 6.64 -6.21 -21.07
N SER A 50 7.83 -6.68 -20.67
CA SER A 50 8.03 -7.43 -19.43
C SER A 50 7.85 -6.58 -18.17
N LEU A 51 7.90 -5.25 -18.28
CA LEU A 51 7.67 -4.32 -17.17
C LEU A 51 6.22 -3.79 -17.12
N LEU A 52 5.45 -3.97 -18.19
CA LEU A 52 4.08 -3.43 -18.31
C LEU A 52 3.01 -4.40 -17.80
N ILE A 53 3.30 -5.70 -17.79
CA ILE A 53 2.36 -6.74 -17.39
C ILE A 53 2.72 -7.24 -16.01
N THR A 54 1.76 -7.18 -15.09
CA THR A 54 1.93 -7.70 -13.73
C THR A 54 0.96 -8.85 -13.46
N PRO A 55 1.36 -9.89 -12.71
CA PRO A 55 0.44 -10.91 -12.25
C PRO A 55 -0.65 -10.30 -11.34
N LYS A 56 -1.88 -10.80 -11.49
CA LYS A 56 -2.98 -10.47 -10.58
C LYS A 56 -2.91 -11.35 -9.34
N SER A 57 -3.04 -10.75 -8.16
CA SER A 57 -3.09 -11.49 -6.90
C SER A 57 -3.87 -10.72 -5.84
N THR A 58 -4.40 -11.44 -4.85
CA THR A 58 -4.96 -10.89 -3.62
C THR A 58 -3.92 -11.05 -2.50
N SER A 59 -2.77 -10.42 -2.69
CA SER A 59 -1.64 -10.49 -1.76
C SER A 59 -1.64 -9.27 -0.83
N VAL A 60 -1.46 -9.50 0.48
CA VAL A 60 -1.52 -8.49 1.53
C VAL A 60 -0.26 -8.51 2.39
N LYS A 61 0.01 -7.40 3.06
CA LYS A 61 1.09 -7.30 4.04
C LYS A 61 0.53 -7.39 5.46
N VAL A 62 0.94 -8.39 6.22
CA VAL A 62 0.58 -8.51 7.64
C VAL A 62 1.50 -7.62 8.47
N LEU A 63 0.90 -6.81 9.34
CA LEU A 63 1.56 -5.88 10.24
C LEU A 63 1.22 -6.25 11.68
N LYS A 64 2.24 -6.31 12.53
CA LYS A 64 2.05 -6.47 13.97
C LYS A 64 1.34 -5.24 14.54
N TYR A 65 0.43 -5.46 15.48
CA TYR A 65 -0.19 -4.37 16.22
C TYR A 65 0.89 -3.46 16.84
N ASN A 66 0.69 -2.15 16.74
CA ASN A 66 1.55 -1.10 17.25
C ASN A 66 2.95 -1.02 16.59
N ALA A 67 3.20 -1.72 15.49
CA ALA A 67 4.43 -1.56 14.73
C ALA A 67 4.50 -0.17 14.08
N THR A 68 5.67 0.47 14.13
CA THR A 68 5.96 1.64 13.30
C THR A 68 6.31 1.18 11.89
N VAL A 69 5.54 1.62 10.90
CA VAL A 69 5.72 1.28 9.50
C VAL A 69 6.19 2.50 8.75
N GLU A 70 7.34 2.37 8.08
CA GLU A 70 7.83 3.34 7.11
C GLU A 70 7.68 2.74 5.71
N MET A 71 7.16 3.54 4.78
CA MET A 71 6.91 3.12 3.42
C MET A 71 7.51 4.11 2.45
N VAL A 72 8.28 3.58 1.49
CA VAL A 72 8.75 4.31 0.33
C VAL A 72 7.81 4.00 -0.84
N LEU A 73 7.10 5.02 -1.31
CA LEU A 73 6.29 4.96 -2.51
C LEU A 73 7.14 5.48 -3.67
N GLN A 74 7.54 4.59 -4.58
CA GLN A 74 8.24 4.96 -5.82
C GLN A 74 7.28 4.92 -6.99
N ASN A 75 7.09 6.06 -7.65
CA ASN A 75 6.37 6.14 -8.92
C ASN A 75 7.32 5.84 -10.07
N THR A 76 6.79 5.21 -11.12
CA THR A 76 7.54 4.85 -12.32
C THR A 76 7.21 5.79 -13.48
N ALA A 77 8.03 5.77 -14.52
CA ALA A 77 7.77 6.43 -15.80
C ALA A 77 7.08 5.49 -16.82
N LEU A 78 6.53 4.37 -16.36
CA LEU A 78 5.82 3.41 -17.21
C LEU A 78 4.43 3.94 -17.58
N LEU A 79 3.96 3.61 -18.78
CA LEU A 79 2.60 3.86 -19.30
C LEU A 79 2.14 5.33 -19.42
N GLY A 80 2.85 6.29 -18.84
CA GLY A 80 2.53 7.71 -19.00
C GLY A 80 3.18 8.61 -17.96
N VAL A 81 2.98 9.92 -18.16
CA VAL A 81 3.40 10.96 -17.21
C VAL A 81 2.22 11.24 -16.28
N GLU A 82 2.19 10.59 -15.12
CA GLU A 82 1.08 10.72 -14.19
C GLU A 82 1.52 10.65 -12.72
N ASN A 83 0.96 11.55 -11.90
CA ASN A 83 1.12 11.47 -10.46
C ASN A 83 0.06 10.55 -9.86
N HIS A 84 0.41 9.85 -8.80
CA HIS A 84 -0.54 8.94 -8.14
C HIS A 84 -0.87 9.44 -6.73
N PRO A 85 -2.11 9.90 -6.46
CA PRO A 85 -2.58 10.13 -5.10
C PRO A 85 -2.75 8.78 -4.41
N ILE A 86 -1.84 8.40 -3.52
CA ILE A 86 -1.93 7.15 -2.76
C ILE A 86 -2.64 7.42 -1.44
N HIS A 87 -3.76 6.74 -1.23
CA HIS A 87 -4.60 6.84 -0.05
C HIS A 87 -4.48 5.57 0.80
N LEU A 88 -4.38 5.72 2.12
CA LEU A 88 -4.38 4.63 3.09
C LEU A 88 -5.64 4.72 3.97
N HIS A 89 -6.43 3.65 3.99
CA HIS A 89 -7.60 3.54 4.87
C HIS A 89 -7.16 3.31 6.32
N GLY A 90 -8.02 3.68 7.27
CA GLY A 90 -7.82 3.38 8.70
C GLY A 90 -6.72 4.16 9.41
N PHE A 91 -5.91 4.94 8.68
CA PHE A 91 -4.77 5.68 9.23
C PHE A 91 -4.63 7.06 8.59
N ASN A 92 -4.20 8.02 9.42
CA ASN A 92 -3.35 9.09 8.93
C ASN A 92 -1.89 8.64 9.07
N PHE A 93 -1.03 9.16 8.20
CA PHE A 93 0.41 8.96 8.19
C PHE A 93 1.13 10.30 8.17
N HIS A 94 2.37 10.30 8.63
CA HIS A 94 3.28 11.42 8.52
C HIS A 94 4.02 11.35 7.19
N VAL A 95 3.95 12.41 6.38
CA VAL A 95 4.77 12.56 5.17
C VAL A 95 6.13 13.07 5.59
N LEU A 96 7.15 12.23 5.46
CA LEU A 96 8.51 12.55 5.91
C LEU A 96 9.29 13.34 4.86
N ALA A 97 9.18 12.93 3.59
CA ALA A 97 9.83 13.61 2.48
C ALA A 97 9.17 13.20 1.14
N GLN A 98 9.40 14.01 0.12
CA GLN A 98 9.11 13.69 -1.27
C GLN A 98 10.26 14.16 -2.15
N GLY A 99 10.45 13.50 -3.29
CA GLY A 99 11.49 13.85 -4.23
C GLY A 99 11.20 13.35 -5.64
N PHE A 100 12.05 13.73 -6.58
CA PHE A 100 12.08 13.20 -7.93
C PHE A 100 13.27 12.25 -8.09
N GLY A 101 13.24 11.41 -9.12
CA GLY A 101 14.26 10.39 -9.33
C GLY A 101 13.89 9.04 -8.69
N ASN A 102 14.84 8.11 -8.75
CA ASN A 102 14.77 6.90 -7.94
C ASN A 102 15.15 7.24 -6.50
N TYR A 103 14.39 6.71 -5.54
CA TYR A 103 14.71 6.86 -4.11
C TYR A 103 16.08 6.25 -3.79
N ASP A 104 16.92 7.04 -3.13
CA ASP A 104 18.23 6.65 -2.63
C ASP A 104 18.16 6.38 -1.11
N PRO A 105 18.17 5.11 -0.66
CA PRO A 105 18.04 4.76 0.75
C PRO A 105 19.23 5.22 1.62
N VAL A 106 20.34 5.66 1.03
CA VAL A 106 21.52 6.15 1.76
C VAL A 106 21.46 7.67 1.97
N ASN A 107 20.97 8.41 0.98
CA ASN A 107 21.04 9.87 0.99
C ASN A 107 19.69 10.56 1.24
N ASP A 108 18.58 10.01 0.76
CA ASP A 108 17.27 10.64 0.91
C ASP A 108 16.72 10.66 2.35
N PRO A 109 17.05 9.71 3.26
CA PRO A 109 16.67 9.82 4.67
C PRO A 109 17.14 11.12 5.35
N LYS A 110 18.23 11.74 4.85
CA LYS A 110 18.72 13.03 5.36
C LYS A 110 17.76 14.18 5.09
N LYS A 111 16.81 14.00 4.16
CA LYS A 111 15.78 14.98 3.79
C LYS A 111 14.51 14.84 4.65
N PHE A 112 14.42 13.84 5.52
CA PHE A 112 13.20 13.57 6.28
C PHE A 112 12.92 14.69 7.28
N ASN A 113 11.71 15.23 7.23
CA ASN A 113 11.18 16.07 8.29
C ASN A 113 10.70 15.18 9.45
N LEU A 114 11.56 15.00 10.46
CA LEU A 114 11.27 14.20 11.66
C LEU A 114 10.80 15.05 12.85
N ILE A 115 10.68 16.37 12.68
CA ILE A 115 10.30 17.31 13.76
C ILE A 115 8.81 17.66 13.69
N ASN A 116 8.33 18.03 12.51
CA ASN A 116 6.93 18.40 12.32
C ASN A 116 6.41 17.99 10.91
N PRO A 117 6.38 16.68 10.61
CA PRO A 117 5.87 16.19 9.33
C PRO A 117 4.36 16.41 9.21
N LEU A 118 3.89 16.62 7.98
CA LEU A 118 2.46 16.73 7.71
C LEU A 118 1.75 15.40 7.96
N SER A 119 0.70 15.42 8.78
CA SER A 119 -0.20 14.28 8.96
C SER A 119 -1.35 14.33 7.95
N ARG A 120 -1.48 13.29 7.12
CA ARG A 120 -2.47 13.16 6.02
C ARG A 120 -2.87 11.70 5.85
N ASN A 121 -3.95 11.43 5.12
CA ASN A 121 -4.35 10.07 4.71
C ASN A 121 -4.07 9.79 3.22
N THR A 122 -3.67 10.82 2.46
CA THR A 122 -3.40 10.73 1.02
C THR A 122 -2.16 11.56 0.68
N ILE A 123 -1.29 11.02 -0.16
CA ILE A 123 -0.07 11.67 -0.65
C ILE A 123 0.00 11.58 -2.17
N ASN A 124 0.30 12.69 -2.84
CA ASN A 124 0.57 12.70 -4.28
C ASN A 124 2.01 12.25 -4.53
N VAL A 125 2.22 11.06 -5.08
CA VAL A 125 3.56 10.61 -5.49
C VAL A 125 3.85 11.18 -6.88
N PRO A 126 4.87 12.04 -7.03
CA PRO A 126 5.15 12.72 -8.30
C PRO A 126 5.56 11.73 -9.39
N VAL A 127 5.36 12.11 -10.66
CA VAL A 127 5.82 11.30 -11.82
C VAL A 127 7.33 11.06 -11.72
N GLY A 128 7.76 9.81 -11.89
CA GLY A 128 9.19 9.45 -11.83
C GLY A 128 9.86 9.92 -10.53
N GLY A 129 9.13 9.95 -9.44
CA GLY A 129 9.63 10.39 -8.14
C GLY A 129 9.09 9.50 -7.02
N TRP A 130 9.26 9.97 -5.79
CA TRP A 130 8.98 9.18 -4.61
C TRP A 130 8.37 10.00 -3.47
N GLY A 131 7.72 9.31 -2.55
CA GLY A 131 7.24 9.84 -1.27
C GLY A 131 7.50 8.85 -0.15
N VAL A 132 7.92 9.35 1.01
CA VAL A 132 8.12 8.52 2.21
C VAL A 132 7.08 8.89 3.25
N ILE A 133 6.35 7.87 3.72
CA ILE A 133 5.33 8.01 4.75
C ILE A 133 5.66 7.12 5.95
N ARG A 134 5.24 7.54 7.14
CA ARG A 134 5.37 6.75 8.36
C ARG A 134 4.10 6.78 9.19
N PHE A 135 3.63 5.63 9.64
CA PHE A 135 2.47 5.50 10.52
C PHE A 135 2.69 4.41 11.56
N THR A 136 1.80 4.36 12.55
CA THR A 136 1.78 3.29 13.55
C THR A 136 0.58 2.40 13.27
N ALA A 137 0.80 1.09 13.12
CA ALA A 137 -0.24 0.11 12.85
C ALA A 137 -1.03 -0.24 14.13
N ASN A 138 -1.70 0.75 14.72
CA ASN A 138 -2.42 0.64 15.99
C ASN A 138 -3.95 0.48 15.84
N ASN A 139 -4.42 0.16 14.63
CA ASN A 139 -5.82 -0.05 14.30
C ASN A 139 -5.99 -1.46 13.68
N PRO A 140 -6.40 -2.48 14.46
CA PRO A 140 -6.57 -3.85 13.96
C PRO A 140 -7.63 -3.96 12.86
N GLY A 141 -7.40 -4.81 11.87
CA GLY A 141 -8.32 -4.99 10.76
C GLY A 141 -7.61 -5.11 9.40
N VAL A 142 -8.36 -4.91 8.32
CA VAL A 142 -7.84 -4.96 6.96
C VAL A 142 -8.03 -3.62 6.28
N TRP A 143 -6.92 -2.98 5.92
CA TRP A 143 -6.89 -1.58 5.47
C TRP A 143 -6.35 -1.48 4.07
N PHE A 144 -7.17 -0.94 3.17
CA PHE A 144 -6.82 -0.79 1.78
C PHE A 144 -5.84 0.37 1.59
N ILE A 145 -4.82 0.16 0.75
CA ILE A 145 -3.93 1.21 0.26
C ILE A 145 -3.99 1.21 -1.26
N HIS A 146 -4.34 2.34 -1.86
CA HIS A 146 -4.62 2.38 -3.29
C HIS A 146 -4.40 3.77 -3.89
N CYS A 147 -4.25 3.81 -5.21
CA CYS A 147 -4.37 5.06 -5.93
C CYS A 147 -5.83 5.57 -5.90
N HIS A 148 -6.01 6.84 -5.60
CA HIS A 148 -7.30 7.51 -5.51
C HIS A 148 -7.80 8.08 -6.85
N LEU A 149 -7.13 7.72 -7.95
CA LEU A 149 -7.67 7.88 -9.30
C LEU A 149 -8.49 6.63 -9.63
N GLU A 150 -9.81 6.80 -9.75
CA GLU A 150 -10.75 5.67 -9.89
C GLU A 150 -10.43 4.76 -11.08
N ALA A 151 -9.86 5.31 -12.16
CA ALA A 151 -9.46 4.53 -13.33
C ALA A 151 -8.37 3.48 -13.02
N HIS A 152 -7.51 3.69 -12.02
CA HIS A 152 -6.41 2.77 -11.69
C HIS A 152 -6.79 1.69 -10.68
N LEU A 153 -7.84 1.93 -9.91
CA LEU A 153 -8.34 0.95 -8.96
C LEU A 153 -8.74 -0.38 -9.62
N PRO A 154 -9.53 -0.43 -10.71
CA PRO A 154 -9.86 -1.67 -11.41
C PRO A 154 -8.65 -2.29 -12.13
N MET A 155 -7.60 -1.50 -12.44
CA MET A 155 -6.32 -2.01 -12.97
C MET A 155 -5.48 -2.70 -11.87
N GLY A 156 -5.84 -2.53 -10.61
CA GLY A 156 -5.19 -3.17 -9.47
C GLY A 156 -4.04 -2.36 -8.88
N LEU A 157 -4.02 -1.03 -9.03
CA LEU A 157 -3.05 -0.15 -8.36
C LEU A 157 -3.40 0.02 -6.86
N ALA A 158 -3.36 -1.11 -6.15
CA ALA A 158 -3.73 -1.24 -4.75
C ALA A 158 -3.02 -2.43 -4.09
N THR A 159 -3.16 -2.53 -2.77
CA THR A 159 -2.99 -3.73 -1.93
C THR A 159 -3.71 -3.46 -0.59
N ALA A 160 -3.54 -4.30 0.41
CA ALA A 160 -4.05 -4.07 1.76
C ALA A 160 -3.03 -4.44 2.84
N PHE A 161 -3.17 -3.80 4.00
CA PHE A 161 -2.53 -4.21 5.24
C PHE A 161 -3.50 -5.01 6.08
N VAL A 162 -3.06 -6.14 6.62
CA VAL A 162 -3.74 -6.84 7.71
C VAL A 162 -3.02 -6.46 8.99
N VAL A 163 -3.67 -5.70 9.85
CA VAL A 163 -3.13 -5.34 11.16
C VAL A 163 -3.67 -6.31 12.18
N GLU A 164 -2.77 -7.05 12.82
CA GLU A 164 -3.09 -8.05 13.83
C GLU A 164 -3.80 -7.41 15.04
N ASN A 165 -4.53 -8.24 15.79
CA ASN A 165 -5.10 -7.84 17.07
C ASN A 165 -3.97 -7.56 18.09
N GLY A 166 -4.19 -6.56 18.93
CA GLY A 166 -3.36 -6.24 20.08
C GLY A 166 -3.71 -7.10 21.31
N PRO A 167 -3.10 -6.78 22.46
CA PRO A 167 -3.18 -7.59 23.67
C PRO A 167 -4.46 -7.40 24.50
N THR A 168 -5.28 -6.38 24.21
CA THR A 168 -6.51 -6.06 24.95
C THR A 168 -7.76 -6.16 24.08
N PRO A 169 -8.96 -6.31 24.68
CA PRO A 169 -10.23 -6.28 23.95
C PRO A 169 -10.44 -5.00 23.12
N GLU A 170 -9.99 -3.84 23.62
CA GLU A 170 -10.09 -2.55 22.92
C GLU A 170 -9.13 -2.44 21.73
N SER A 171 -8.06 -3.24 21.75
CA SER A 171 -7.11 -3.39 20.66
C SER A 171 -7.39 -4.62 19.79
N THR A 172 -8.62 -5.16 19.82
CA THR A 172 -9.04 -6.29 19.01
C THR A 172 -10.15 -5.86 18.05
N LEU A 173 -10.14 -6.39 16.83
CA LEU A 173 -11.20 -6.12 15.85
C LEU A 173 -12.57 -6.57 16.42
N PRO A 174 -13.57 -5.67 16.54
CA PRO A 174 -14.89 -6.04 17.05
C PRO A 174 -15.62 -6.98 16.08
N PRO A 175 -16.64 -7.71 16.56
CA PRO A 175 -17.47 -8.55 15.69
C PRO A 175 -18.17 -7.71 14.62
N PRO A 176 -18.40 -8.29 13.42
CA PRO A 176 -19.13 -7.61 12.37
C PRO A 176 -20.57 -7.28 12.81
N PRO A 177 -21.17 -6.18 12.32
CA PRO A 177 -22.58 -5.88 12.52
C PRO A 177 -23.49 -7.01 12.02
N VAL A 178 -24.64 -7.20 12.67
CA VAL A 178 -25.62 -8.25 12.33
C VAL A 178 -26.23 -8.09 10.94
N ASP A 179 -26.20 -6.87 10.40
CA ASP A 179 -26.73 -6.46 9.11
C ASP A 179 -25.62 -6.30 8.03
N LEU A 180 -24.41 -6.82 8.29
CA LEU A 180 -23.34 -6.79 7.29
C LEU A 180 -23.79 -7.47 5.98
N PRO A 181 -23.73 -6.79 4.83
CA PRO A 181 -24.12 -7.37 3.55
C PRO A 181 -23.31 -8.63 3.22
N GLN A 182 -23.99 -9.65 2.70
CA GLN A 182 -23.35 -10.89 2.26
C GLN A 182 -22.77 -10.72 0.86
N CYS A 183 -21.63 -11.39 0.61
CA CYS A 183 -20.94 -11.40 -0.68
C CYS A 183 -21.70 -12.22 -1.73
#